data_AF-A0JWZ2-F1
#
_entry.id   AF-A0JWZ2-F1
#
_cell.length_a   1.000
_cell.length_b   1.000
_cell.length_c   1.000
_cell.angle_alpha   90.00
_cell.angle_beta   90.00
_cell.angle_gamma   90.00
#
_symmetry.space_group_name_H-M   'P 1'
#
loop_
_entity.id
_entity.type
_entity.pdbx_description
1 polymer ?
#
loop_
_entity_poly.entity_id
_entity_poly.type
_entity_poly.pdbx_seq_one_letter_code
_entity_poly.pdbx_strand_id
1 'polypeptide(L)'
;MPWWSWILIWIALVAVSLLFYVLLGIRLFRQFMATVKDLGAAGERFGAPLANLSEPSRQSGPDGEPGRESGASPGSAVFASPMQMRHDYLTSKSSRGEERRQRRVQRKADRGQPQALRDIEFG
;
A
#
# COMPACT_ATOMS: atom_id res chain seq x y z
N MET A 1 13.46 -50.53 16.10
CA MET A 1 13.09 -49.10 16.01
C MET A 1 14.36 -48.29 15.86
N PRO A 2 14.71 -47.88 14.63
CA PRO A 2 15.98 -47.21 14.38
C PRO A 2 15.96 -45.82 15.02
N TRP A 3 16.70 -45.65 16.12
CA TRP A 3 16.88 -44.40 16.85
C TRP A 3 17.18 -43.19 15.95
N TRP A 4 17.86 -43.42 14.83
CA TRP A 4 18.11 -42.44 13.76
C TRP A 4 16.87 -41.74 13.20
N SER A 5 15.72 -42.42 13.12
CA SER A 5 14.50 -41.84 12.58
C SER A 5 13.99 -40.66 13.42
N TRP A 6 14.27 -40.67 14.73
CA TRP A 6 13.87 -39.60 15.64
C TRP A 6 14.63 -38.31 15.35
N ILE A 7 15.93 -38.41 15.09
CA ILE A 7 16.79 -37.26 14.75
C ILE A 7 16.34 -36.61 13.44
N LEU A 8 16.01 -37.41 12.42
CA LEU A 8 15.51 -36.90 11.15
C LEU A 8 14.19 -36.12 11.30
N ILE A 9 13.30 -36.57 12.18
CA ILE A 9 12.05 -35.87 12.49
C ILE A 9 12.33 -34.49 13.09
N TRP A 10 13.25 -34.39 14.05
CA TRP A 10 13.61 -33.10 14.65
C TRP A 10 14.23 -32.15 13.64
N ILE A 11 15.13 -32.64 12.79
CA ILE A 11 15.74 -31.83 11.73
C ILE A 11 14.67 -31.31 10.77
N ALA A 12 13.74 -32.18 10.34
CA ALA A 12 12.64 -31.77 9.48
C ALA A 12 11.75 -30.70 10.14
N LEU A 13 11.40 -30.88 11.42
CA LEU A 13 10.64 -29.90 12.20
C LEU A 13 11.34 -28.54 12.27
N VAL A 14 12.63 -28.54 12.58
CA VAL A 14 13.42 -27.30 12.65
C VAL A 14 13.54 -26.65 11.28
N ALA A 15 13.80 -27.42 10.23
CA ALA A 15 13.91 -26.91 8.87
C ALA A 15 12.61 -26.27 8.39
N VAL A 16 11.45 -26.91 8.64
CA VAL A 16 10.13 -26.37 8.29
C VAL A 16 9.84 -25.09 9.08
N SER A 17 10.14 -25.08 10.38
CA SER A 17 9.98 -23.90 11.23
C SER A 17 10.84 -22.74 10.73
N LEU A 18 12.12 -22.99 10.46
CA LEU A 18 13.05 -22.00 9.92
C LEU A 18 12.57 -21.45 8.57
N LEU A 19 12.11 -22.34 7.66
CA LEU A 19 11.56 -21.94 6.38
C LEU A 19 10.35 -21.01 6.57
N PHE A 20 9.47 -21.33 7.50
CA PHE A 20 8.30 -20.50 7.80
C PHE A 20 8.73 -19.10 8.30
N TYR A 21 9.70 -19.03 9.22
CA TYR A 21 10.24 -17.77 9.72
C TYR A 21 10.92 -16.96 8.62
N VAL A 22 11.67 -17.59 7.71
CA VAL A 22 12.32 -16.91 6.58
C VAL A 22 11.27 -16.33 5.63
N LEU A 23 10.25 -17.10 5.27
CA LEU A 23 9.16 -16.62 4.41
C LEU A 23 8.41 -15.46 5.06
N LEU A 24 8.10 -15.57 6.36
CA LEU A 24 7.42 -14.53 7.12
C LEU A 24 8.29 -13.27 7.24
N GLY A 25 9.58 -13.45 7.50
CA GLY A 25 10.58 -12.38 7.55
C GLY A 25 10.71 -11.64 6.22
N ILE A 26 10.83 -12.35 5.10
CA ILE A 26 10.88 -11.75 3.76
C ILE A 26 9.59 -10.98 3.46
N ARG A 27 8.43 -11.56 3.79
CA ARG A 27 7.13 -10.91 3.57
C ARG A 27 7.04 -9.60 4.37
N LEU A 28 7.36 -9.66 5.66
CA LEU A 28 7.30 -8.52 6.56
C LEU A 28 8.32 -7.45 6.17
N PHE A 29 9.54 -7.85 5.83
CA PHE A 29 10.60 -6.96 5.37
C PHE A 29 10.22 -6.22 4.08
N ARG A 30 9.60 -6.92 3.11
CA ARG A 30 9.10 -6.28 1.88
C ARG A 30 8.01 -5.26 2.18
N GLN A 31 7.09 -5.56 3.09
CA GLN A 31 6.03 -4.62 3.48
C GLN A 31 6.61 -3.42 4.24
N PHE A 32 7.50 -3.66 5.19
CA PHE A 32 8.16 -2.61 5.95
C PHE A 32 8.99 -1.68 5.05
N MET A 33 9.77 -2.23 4.11
CA MET A 33 10.53 -1.41 3.16
C MET A 33 9.64 -0.61 2.22
N ALA A 34 8.44 -1.09 1.88
CA ALA A 34 7.47 -0.30 1.14
C ALA A 34 7.04 0.92 1.97
N THR A 35 6.68 0.71 3.24
CA THR A 35 6.30 1.79 4.15
C THR A 35 7.47 2.77 4.40
N VAL A 36 8.69 2.28 4.62
CA VAL A 36 9.88 3.13 4.80
C VAL A 36 10.17 3.96 3.57
N LYS A 37 10.01 3.40 2.37
CA LYS A 37 10.16 4.15 1.12
C LYS A 37 9.12 5.27 1.01
N ASP A 38 7.88 5.00 1.40
CA ASP A 38 6.81 5.99 1.40
C ASP A 38 7.07 7.09 2.44
N LEU A 39 7.57 6.72 3.63
CA LEU A 39 8.00 7.66 4.66
C LEU A 39 9.25 8.45 4.26
N GLY A 40 10.18 7.88 3.51
CA GLY A 40 11.34 8.59 2.97
C GLY A 40 10.92 9.65 1.95
N ALA A 41 10.02 9.30 1.03
CA ALA A 41 9.44 10.25 0.08
C ALA A 41 8.63 11.36 0.76
N ALA A 42 7.93 11.04 1.86
CA ALA A 42 7.25 12.05 2.68
C ALA A 42 8.25 12.88 3.51
N GLY A 43 9.31 12.26 4.03
CA GLY A 43 10.38 12.91 4.79
C GLY A 43 11.13 13.95 3.96
N GLU A 44 11.33 13.70 2.68
CA GLU A 44 11.89 14.68 1.73
C GLU A 44 10.98 15.92 1.59
N ARG A 45 9.64 15.71 1.66
CA ARG A 45 8.65 16.81 1.70
C ARG A 45 8.57 17.51 3.04
N PHE A 46 8.97 16.88 4.15
CA PHE A 46 9.12 17.52 5.46
C PHE A 46 10.48 18.20 5.65
N GLY A 47 11.51 17.79 4.90
CA GLY A 47 12.81 18.48 4.82
C GLY A 47 12.75 19.77 3.99
N ALA A 48 11.89 19.84 2.98
CA ALA A 48 11.66 21.05 2.19
C ALA A 48 11.18 22.27 3.03
N PRO A 49 10.29 22.14 4.02
CA PRO A 49 9.97 23.21 4.97
C PRO A 49 11.17 23.75 5.74
N LEU A 50 12.17 22.90 6.05
CA LEU A 50 13.36 23.34 6.80
C LEU A 50 14.35 24.09 5.90
N ALA A 51 14.43 23.72 4.62
CA ALA A 51 15.21 24.47 3.63
C ALA A 51 14.58 25.85 3.30
N ASN A 52 13.25 25.96 3.32
CA ASN A 52 12.54 27.23 3.12
C ASN A 52 12.62 28.20 4.31
N LEU A 53 13.07 27.75 5.50
CA LEU A 53 13.32 28.65 6.64
C LEU A 53 14.67 29.37 6.56
N SER A 54 15.50 29.04 5.56
CA SER A 54 16.82 29.66 5.38
C SER A 54 16.84 30.82 4.37
N GLU A 55 15.70 31.19 3.81
CA GLU A 55 15.62 32.24 2.80
C GLU A 55 14.76 33.43 3.29
N PRO A 56 15.38 34.51 3.81
CA PRO A 56 14.66 35.73 4.11
C PRO A 56 14.59 36.56 2.83
N SER A 57 13.65 36.26 1.95
CA SER A 57 13.32 37.17 0.84
C SER A 57 11.82 37.46 0.77
N ARG A 58 11.52 38.65 1.31
CA ARG A 58 10.38 39.53 1.02
C ARG A 58 9.65 39.17 -0.28
N GLN A 59 8.33 38.95 -0.20
CA GLN A 59 7.38 39.83 -0.90
C GLN A 59 5.96 39.61 -0.36
N SER A 60 5.37 40.69 0.14
CA SER A 60 3.93 40.81 0.43
C SER A 60 3.13 40.91 -0.87
N GLY A 61 1.98 40.26 -0.94
CA GLY A 61 0.97 40.43 -2.00
C GLY A 61 -0.23 39.51 -1.75
N PRO A 62 -1.44 40.03 -1.47
CA PRO A 62 -2.57 39.26 -0.96
C PRO A 62 -3.48 38.81 -2.11
N ASP A 63 -3.81 37.52 -2.20
CA ASP A 63 -5.01 37.04 -2.90
C ASP A 63 -5.43 35.68 -2.34
N GLY A 64 -6.74 35.51 -2.17
CA GLY A 64 -7.33 34.58 -1.21
C GLY A 64 -7.60 33.15 -1.65
N GLU A 65 -8.05 32.41 -0.63
CA GLU A 65 -8.68 31.09 -0.56
C GLU A 65 -7.83 29.80 -0.79
N PRO A 66 -7.85 28.85 0.16
CA PRO A 66 -7.18 27.56 0.03
C PRO A 66 -7.97 26.60 -0.88
N GLY A 67 -7.22 25.94 -1.76
CA GLY A 67 -7.67 25.09 -2.85
C GLY A 67 -8.66 23.99 -2.47
N ARG A 68 -9.82 24.04 -3.13
CA ARG A 68 -10.64 22.87 -3.43
C ARG A 68 -9.84 21.89 -4.29
N GLU A 69 -9.93 20.62 -3.90
CA GLU A 69 -9.55 19.42 -4.61
C GLU A 69 -9.67 19.57 -6.13
N SER A 70 -8.53 19.78 -6.79
CA SER A 70 -8.47 19.78 -8.25
C SER A 70 -8.61 18.35 -8.74
N GLY A 71 -9.84 17.94 -9.03
CA GLY A 71 -10.12 16.80 -9.87
C GLY A 71 -9.27 16.89 -11.14
N ALA A 72 -8.62 15.78 -11.51
CA ALA A 72 -7.72 15.71 -12.65
C ALA A 72 -8.38 16.31 -13.90
N SER A 73 -7.92 17.50 -14.29
CA SER A 73 -8.41 18.18 -15.50
C SER A 73 -8.06 17.34 -16.73
N PRO A 74 -9.02 17.09 -17.66
CA PRO A 74 -8.74 16.34 -18.88
C PRO A 74 -7.66 17.06 -19.69
N GLY A 75 -6.46 16.46 -19.72
CA GLY A 75 -5.26 17.03 -20.34
C GLY A 75 -3.99 16.94 -19.48
N SER A 76 -4.13 16.76 -18.15
CA SER A 76 -2.98 16.62 -17.24
C SER A 76 -2.16 15.34 -17.46
N ALA A 77 -2.72 14.33 -18.14
CA ALA A 77 -2.05 13.08 -18.44
C ALA A 77 -0.91 13.22 -19.47
N VAL A 78 -0.89 14.30 -20.28
CA VAL A 78 0.14 14.50 -21.32
C VAL A 78 1.46 15.00 -20.73
N PHE A 79 1.42 15.66 -19.56
CA PHE A 79 2.59 16.22 -18.87
C PHE A 79 2.91 15.55 -17.54
N ALA A 80 2.22 14.45 -17.20
CA ALA A 80 2.49 13.71 -15.98
C ALA A 80 3.85 13.00 -16.05
N SER A 81 4.63 13.09 -14.98
CA SER A 81 5.90 12.34 -14.92
C SER A 81 5.64 10.83 -15.01
N PRO A 82 6.49 10.04 -15.69
CA PRO A 82 6.29 8.59 -15.84
C PRO A 82 6.11 7.85 -14.50
N MET A 83 6.70 8.38 -13.43
CA MET A 83 6.54 7.85 -12.08
C MET A 83 5.15 8.10 -11.48
N GLN A 84 4.59 9.30 -11.66
CA GLN A 84 3.22 9.62 -11.22
C GLN A 84 2.19 8.81 -12.01
N MET A 85 2.36 8.70 -13.33
CA MET A 85 1.46 7.91 -14.17
C MET A 85 1.48 6.42 -13.80
N ARG A 86 2.65 5.87 -13.42
CA ARG A 86 2.76 4.49 -12.93
C ARG A 86 2.05 4.31 -11.58
N HIS A 87 2.17 5.27 -10.68
CA HIS A 87 1.51 5.23 -9.38
C HIS A 87 -0.02 5.29 -9.56
N ASP A 88 -0.51 6.24 -10.33
CA ASP A 88 -1.94 6.41 -10.62
C ASP A 88 -2.53 5.20 -11.35
N TYR A 89 -1.76 4.58 -12.26
CA TYR A 89 -2.15 3.35 -12.94
C TYR A 89 -2.29 2.17 -11.96
N LEU A 90 -1.32 1.98 -11.05
CA LEU A 90 -1.37 0.89 -10.09
C LEU A 90 -2.51 1.07 -9.08
N THR A 91 -2.71 2.30 -8.61
CA THR A 91 -3.82 2.66 -7.71
C THR A 91 -5.18 2.53 -8.41
N SER A 92 -5.27 2.92 -9.68
CA SER A 92 -6.49 2.73 -10.49
C SER A 92 -6.73 1.26 -10.82
N LYS A 93 -5.67 0.45 -10.99
CA LYS A 93 -5.79 -0.97 -11.32
C LYS A 93 -6.30 -1.79 -10.14
N SER A 94 -5.85 -1.50 -8.92
CA SER A 94 -6.37 -2.14 -7.71
C SER A 94 -7.84 -1.75 -7.46
N SER A 95 -8.19 -0.47 -7.63
CA SER A 95 -9.55 0.02 -7.38
C SER A 95 -10.60 -0.63 -8.29
N ARG A 96 -10.27 -0.89 -9.57
CA ARG A 96 -11.20 -1.61 -10.48
C ARG A 96 -11.41 -3.07 -10.10
N GLY A 97 -10.42 -3.72 -9.50
CA GLY A 97 -10.55 -5.08 -8.98
C GLY A 97 -11.50 -5.13 -7.79
N GLU A 98 -11.33 -4.20 -6.85
CA GLU A 98 -12.16 -4.07 -5.65
C GLU A 98 -13.59 -3.68 -5.98
N GLU A 99 -13.79 -2.74 -6.91
CA GLU A 99 -15.13 -2.31 -7.35
C GLU A 99 -15.94 -3.48 -7.94
N ARG A 100 -15.30 -4.38 -8.71
CA ARG A 100 -15.96 -5.60 -9.21
C ARG A 100 -16.27 -6.58 -8.09
N ARG A 101 -15.37 -6.73 -7.11
CA ARG A 101 -15.58 -7.59 -5.94
C ARG A 101 -16.77 -7.08 -5.12
N GLN A 102 -16.81 -5.78 -4.82
CA GLN A 102 -17.92 -5.13 -4.12
C GLN A 102 -19.26 -5.31 -4.84
N ARG A 103 -19.30 -5.12 -6.17
CA ARG A 103 -20.53 -5.37 -6.96
C ARG A 103 -21.01 -6.82 -6.89
N ARG A 104 -20.10 -7.80 -6.81
CA ARG A 104 -20.47 -9.23 -6.65
C ARG A 104 -20.97 -9.51 -5.24
N VAL A 105 -20.36 -8.91 -4.23
CA VAL A 105 -20.75 -9.03 -2.83
C VAL A 105 -22.13 -8.40 -2.60
N GLN A 106 -22.36 -7.16 -3.06
CA GLN A 106 -23.66 -6.48 -2.98
C GLN A 106 -24.78 -7.29 -3.63
N ARG A 107 -24.58 -7.76 -4.88
CA ARG A 107 -25.58 -8.62 -5.56
C ARG A 107 -25.90 -9.92 -4.82
N LYS A 108 -24.94 -10.47 -4.07
CA LYS A 108 -25.14 -11.66 -3.25
C LYS A 108 -25.84 -11.32 -1.93
N ALA A 109 -25.52 -10.17 -1.33
CA ALA A 109 -26.18 -9.63 -0.14
C ALA A 109 -27.67 -9.42 -0.40
N ASP A 110 -28.00 -8.73 -1.50
CA ASP A 110 -29.39 -8.43 -1.90
C ASP A 110 -30.23 -9.69 -2.12
N ARG A 111 -29.59 -10.80 -2.51
CA ARG A 111 -30.23 -12.09 -2.77
C ARG A 111 -30.19 -13.05 -1.58
N GLY A 112 -29.66 -12.63 -0.43
CA GLY A 112 -29.51 -13.47 0.77
C GLY A 112 -28.65 -14.71 0.56
N GLN A 113 -27.74 -14.69 -0.43
CA GLN A 113 -26.88 -15.84 -0.72
C GLN A 113 -25.68 -15.87 0.24
N PRO A 114 -25.22 -17.06 0.67
CA PRO A 114 -24.06 -17.18 1.53
C PRO A 114 -22.82 -16.54 0.88
N GLN A 115 -22.22 -15.61 1.61
CA GLN A 115 -20.98 -14.93 1.23
C GLN A 115 -19.78 -15.61 1.88
N ALA A 116 -18.59 -15.41 1.32
CA ALA A 116 -17.38 -15.93 1.95
C ALA A 116 -17.09 -15.17 3.25
N LEU A 117 -16.60 -15.87 4.28
CA LEU A 117 -16.35 -15.28 5.61
C LEU A 117 -15.47 -14.02 5.58
N ARG A 118 -14.55 -13.94 4.61
CA ARG A 118 -13.66 -12.79 4.34
C ARG A 118 -14.35 -11.54 3.77
N ASP A 119 -15.62 -11.65 3.41
CA ASP A 119 -16.45 -10.59 2.82
C ASP A 119 -17.50 -10.08 3.83
N ILE A 120 -17.60 -10.72 5.00
CA ILE A 120 -18.58 -10.37 6.03
C ILE A 120 -17.89 -9.41 6.99
N GLU A 121 -18.41 -8.18 7.09
CA GLU A 121 -18.07 -7.28 8.19
C GLU A 121 -18.80 -7.76 9.45
N PHE A 122 -18.02 -8.25 10.42
CA PHE A 122 -18.53 -8.49 11.77
C PHE A 122 -18.57 -7.14 12.49
N GLY A 123 -19.76 -6.55 12.57
CA GLY A 123 -20.05 -5.39 13.42
C GLY A 123 -20.33 -5.79 14.86
#